data_AF-A0A7K5DGP1-F1
#
_entry.id   AF-A0A7K5DGP1-F1
#
_cell.length_a   1.000
_cell.length_b   1.000
_cell.length_c   1.000
_cell.angle_alpha   90.00
_cell.angle_beta   90.00
_cell.angle_gamma   90.00
#
_symmetry.space_group_name_H-M   'P 1'
#
loop_
_entity.id
_entity.type
_entity.pdbx_description
1 polymer ?
#
loop_
_entity_poly.entity_id
_entity_poly.type
_entity_poly.pdbx_seq_one_letter_code
_entity_poly.pdbx_strand_id
1 'polypeptide(L)' 'GVLALAREDPHGPGPALYAATCPHLRPAGWAGGLPLDVGFLGRWWGLEAALRDWDVNDEEFGALPEPLRRLDPRALRSER' A
#
# COMPACT_ATOMS: atom_id res chain seq x y z
N GLY A 1 1.33 17.45 -11.67
CA GLY A 1 -0.11 17.18 -11.47
C GLY A 1 -0.42 17.26 -9.99
N VAL A 2 -1.65 17.61 -9.61
CA VAL A 2 -2.09 17.69 -8.20
C VAL A 2 -2.54 16.32 -7.66
N LEU A 3 -3.06 15.48 -8.56
CA LEU A 3 -3.56 14.12 -8.28
C LEU A 3 -2.87 13.13 -9.22
N ALA A 4 -2.57 11.95 -8.72
CA ALA A 4 -2.04 10.78 -9.43
C ALA A 4 -2.68 9.50 -8.89
N LEU A 5 -2.67 8.43 -9.69
CA LEU A 5 -3.22 7.13 -9.32
C LEU A 5 -2.26 6.03 -9.76
N ALA A 6 -1.90 5.14 -8.84
CA ALA A 6 -1.13 3.94 -9.13
C ALA A 6 -2.07 2.73 -9.21
N ARG A 7 -1.88 1.90 -10.23
CA ARG A 7 -2.57 0.60 -10.36
C ARG A 7 -1.60 -0.43 -10.91
N GLU A 8 -1.91 -1.68 -10.60
CA GLU A 8 -1.25 -2.81 -11.22
C GLU A 8 -1.77 -3.02 -12.66
N ASP A 9 -0.86 -3.33 -13.58
CA ASP A 9 -1.19 -3.89 -14.88
C ASP A 9 -0.79 -5.38 -14.87
N PRO A 10 -1.75 -6.32 -14.95
CA PRO A 10 -1.47 -7.74 -14.85
C PRO A 10 -0.61 -8.29 -15.99
N HIS A 11 -0.43 -7.54 -17.08
CA HIS A 11 0.31 -7.97 -18.26
C HIS A 11 1.64 -7.23 -18.45
N GLY A 12 1.90 -6.19 -17.67
CA GLY A 12 3.11 -5.38 -17.76
C GLY A 12 3.23 -4.62 -19.11
N PRO A 13 4.38 -3.96 -19.35
CA PRO A 13 4.57 -3.17 -20.55
C PRO A 13 4.76 -4.04 -21.80
N GLY A 14 4.09 -3.67 -22.89
CA GLY A 14 4.28 -4.28 -24.21
C GLY A 14 3.87 -5.75 -24.34
N PRO A 15 2.65 -6.15 -23.92
CA PRO A 15 2.26 -7.55 -23.99
C PRO A 15 2.09 -8.01 -25.44
N ALA A 16 2.53 -9.24 -25.74
CA ALA A 16 2.37 -9.87 -27.06
C ALA A 16 1.16 -10.83 -27.12
N LEU A 17 0.57 -11.18 -25.98
CA LEU A 17 -0.58 -12.08 -25.91
C LEU A 17 -1.84 -11.38 -26.42
N TYR A 18 -2.60 -12.08 -27.28
CA TYR A 18 -3.87 -11.56 -27.80
C TYR A 18 -4.87 -11.20 -26.67
N ALA A 19 -4.91 -12.01 -25.60
CA ALA A 19 -5.76 -11.76 -24.44
C ALA A 19 -5.48 -10.40 -23.77
N ALA A 20 -4.25 -9.88 -23.85
CA ALA A 20 -3.83 -8.62 -23.24
C ALA A 20 -3.91 -7.42 -24.20
N THR A 21 -3.87 -7.66 -25.51
CA THR A 21 -3.86 -6.61 -26.54
C THR A 21 -5.22 -6.37 -27.18
N CYS A 22 -6.12 -7.36 -27.17
CA CYS A 22 -7.44 -7.26 -27.79
C CYS A 22 -8.33 -6.23 -27.06
N PRO A 23 -8.76 -5.13 -27.71
CA PRO A 23 -9.58 -4.10 -27.06
C PRO A 23 -10.95 -4.61 -26.58
N HIS A 24 -11.48 -5.66 -27.21
CA HIS A 24 -12.77 -6.27 -26.86
C HIS A 24 -12.69 -7.20 -25.64
N LEU A 25 -11.48 -7.65 -25.27
CA LEU A 25 -11.23 -8.46 -24.07
C LEU A 25 -10.82 -7.61 -22.86
N ARG A 26 -10.55 -6.32 -23.06
CA ARG A 26 -10.18 -5.42 -21.97
C ARG A 26 -11.34 -5.25 -20.99
N PRO A 27 -11.08 -5.26 -19.68
CA PRO A 27 -12.11 -4.97 -18.69
C PRO A 27 -12.78 -3.63 -18.98
N ALA A 28 -14.11 -3.58 -18.96
CA ALA A 28 -14.83 -2.33 -19.13
C ALA A 28 -14.63 -1.43 -17.90
N GLY A 29 -14.08 -0.23 -18.10
CA GLY A 29 -13.96 0.78 -17.05
C GLY A 29 -13.01 0.39 -15.91
N TRP A 30 -13.46 0.58 -14.67
CA TRP A 30 -12.67 0.37 -13.44
C TRP A 30 -12.75 -1.07 -12.91
N ALA A 31 -13.13 -2.03 -13.77
CA ALA A 31 -13.35 -3.42 -13.38
C ALA A 31 -12.07 -4.21 -13.00
N GLY A 32 -10.89 -3.59 -13.13
CA GLY A 32 -9.58 -4.20 -12.80
C GLY A 32 -9.19 -4.17 -11.33
N GLY A 33 -10.10 -3.80 -10.42
CA GLY A 33 -9.85 -3.77 -8.98
C GLY A 33 -9.57 -2.39 -8.40
N LEU A 34 -9.31 -2.36 -7.10
CA LEU A 34 -8.97 -1.13 -6.39
C LEU A 34 -7.59 -0.61 -6.84
N PRO A 35 -7.39 0.72 -6.88
CA PRO A 35 -6.06 1.26 -7.12
C PRO A 35 -5.09 0.84 -6.02
N LEU A 36 -3.82 0.71 -6.40
CA LEU A 36 -2.73 0.41 -5.48
C LEU A 36 -2.49 1.59 -4.53
N ASP A 37 -2.47 2.81 -5.06
CA ASP A 37 -2.25 4.01 -4.28
C ASP A 37 -2.80 5.27 -4.98
N VAL A 38 -3.06 6.31 -4.21
CA VAL A 38 -3.43 7.66 -4.65
C VAL A 38 -2.30 8.62 -4.28
N GLY A 39 -1.80 9.32 -5.30
CA GLY A 39 -0.87 10.42 -5.13
C GLY A 39 -1.63 11.74 -5.04
N PHE A 40 -1.50 12.49 -3.94
CA PHE A 40 -2.10 13.82 -3.82
C PHE A 40 -1.12 14.81 -3.19
N LEU A 41 -0.98 15.98 -3.80
CA LEU A 41 -0.05 17.05 -3.39
C LEU A 41 1.41 16.55 -3.24
N GLY A 42 1.85 15.69 -4.16
CA GLY A 42 3.22 15.18 -4.18
C GLY A 42 3.52 14.06 -3.17
N ARG A 43 2.49 13.51 -2.51
CA ARG A 43 2.62 12.39 -1.56
C ARG A 43 1.83 11.19 -2.01
N TRP A 44 2.38 10.00 -1.79
CA TRP A 44 1.72 8.70 -1.99
C TRP A 44 1.15 8.24 -0.65
N TRP A 45 -0.18 8.21 -0.53
CA TRP A 45 -0.85 8.09 0.78
C TRP A 45 -0.84 6.66 1.31
N GLY A 46 -1.06 5.67 0.46
CA GLY A 46 -1.02 4.26 0.79
C GLY A 46 0.40 3.81 1.13
N LEU A 47 1.38 4.20 0.33
CA LEU A 47 2.80 3.91 0.60
C LEU A 47 3.24 4.54 1.92
N GLU A 48 2.89 5.79 2.19
CA GLU A 48 3.23 6.45 3.44
C GLU A 48 2.61 5.75 4.65
N ALA A 49 1.35 5.33 4.55
CA ALA A 49 0.69 4.58 5.61
C ALA A 49 1.36 3.21 5.84
N ALA A 50 1.73 2.51 4.77
CA ALA A 50 2.41 1.21 4.86
C ALA A 50 3.82 1.31 5.45
N LEU A 51 4.51 2.44 5.23
CA LEU A 51 5.87 2.67 5.74
C LEU A 51 5.91 3.30 7.13
N ARG A 52 4.76 3.54 7.78
CA ARG A 52 4.74 4.29 9.04
C ARG A 52 5.49 3.60 10.19
N ASP A 53 5.29 2.29 10.32
CA ASP A 53 5.81 1.48 11.42
C ASP A 53 6.56 0.24 10.86
N TRP A 54 7.29 0.43 9.75
CA TRP A 54 7.89 -0.66 8.94
C TRP A 54 8.98 -1.45 9.66
N ASP A 55 9.57 -0.88 10.70
CA ASP A 55 10.61 -1.47 11.55
C ASP A 55 10.03 -2.22 12.77
N VAL A 56 8.72 -2.14 12.99
CA VAL A 56 8.03 -2.85 14.08
C VAL A 56 7.51 -4.20 13.58
N ASN A 57 7.91 -5.28 14.26
CA ASN A 57 7.39 -6.62 14.02
C ASN A 57 6.51 -7.09 15.20
N ASP A 58 5.20 -6.88 15.10
CA ASP A 58 4.24 -7.24 16.15
C ASP A 58 4.25 -8.74 16.52
N GLU A 59 4.62 -9.62 15.57
CA GLU A 59 4.64 -11.06 15.79
C GLU A 59 5.66 -11.47 16.87
N GLU A 60 6.79 -10.76 16.96
CA GLU A 60 7.83 -11.00 17.96
C GLU A 60 7.30 -10.81 19.39
N PHE A 61 6.39 -9.85 19.58
CA PHE A 61 5.83 -9.51 20.88
C PHE A 61 4.63 -10.39 21.27
N GLY A 62 4.16 -11.28 20.40
CA GLY A 62 2.96 -12.09 20.62
C GLY A 62 3.02 -12.99 21.86
N ALA A 63 4.22 -13.40 22.30
CA ALA A 63 4.43 -14.22 23.49
C ALA A 63 4.38 -13.44 24.80
N LEU A 64 4.44 -12.10 24.77
CA LEU A 64 4.47 -11.27 25.96
C LEU A 64 3.08 -11.19 26.64
N PRO A 65 3.00 -10.84 27.93
CA PRO A 65 1.75 -10.43 28.58
C PRO A 65 1.09 -9.24 27.87
N GLU A 66 -0.25 -9.16 27.89
CA GLU A 66 -1.02 -8.12 27.17
C GLU A 66 -0.54 -6.68 27.40
N PRO A 67 -0.18 -6.24 28.63
CA PRO A 67 0.33 -4.89 28.86
C PRO A 67 1.66 -4.57 28.16
N LEU A 68 2.41 -5.59 27.74
CA LEU A 68 3.72 -5.46 27.08
C LEU A 68 3.65 -5.66 25.57
N ARG A 69 2.47 -5.97 25.01
CA ARG A 69 2.28 -6.16 23.55
C ARG A 69 2.06 -4.84 22.80
N ARG A 70 1.86 -3.74 23.50
CA ARG A 70 1.51 -2.44 22.91
C ARG A 70 2.51 -1.38 23.35
N LEU A 71 2.85 -0.50 22.42
CA LEU A 71 3.65 0.68 22.71
C LEU A 71 2.74 1.81 23.21
N ASP A 72 3.06 2.41 24.35
CA ASP A 72 2.50 3.70 24.76
C ASP A 72 3.30 4.82 24.07
N PRO A 73 2.68 5.72 23.30
CA PRO A 73 3.38 6.87 22.71
C PRO A 73 4.17 7.73 23.71
N ARG A 74 3.76 7.75 24.99
CA ARG A 74 4.50 8.44 26.05
C ARG A 74 5.82 7.75 26.37
N ALA A 75 5.90 6.43 26.22
CA ALA A 75 7.13 5.67 26.43
C ALA A 75 8.16 5.87 25.30
N LEU A 76 7.76 6.45 24.17
CA LEU A 76 8.65 6.76 23.04
C LEU A 76 9.40 8.08 23.22
N ARG A 77 9.01 8.91 24.19
CA ARG A 77 9.67 10.19 24.50
C ARG A 77 10.61 9.99 25.68
N SER A 78 11.89 10.32 25.48
CA SER A 78 12.93 10.18 26.50
C SER A 78 13.02 11.37 27.44
N GLU A 79 12.41 12.51 27.07
CA GLU A 79 12.23 13.65 27.96
C GLU A 79 11.29 13.30 29.13
N ARG A 80 11.68 13.68 30.34
CA ARG A 80 10.86 13.57 31.55
C ARG A 80 9.99 14.80 31.73
#